data_AF-A0A925QAK7-F1
#
_entry.id   AF-A0A925QAK7-F1
#
_cell.length_a   1.000
_cell.length_b   1.000
_cell.length_c   1.000
_cell.angle_alpha   90.00
_cell.angle_beta   90.00
_cell.angle_gamma   90.00
#
_symmetry.space_group_name_H-M   'P 1'
#
loop_
_entity.id
_entity.type
_entity.pdbx_description
1 polymer ?
#
loop_
_entity_poly.entity_id
_entity_poly.type
_entity_poly.pdbx_seq_one_letter_code
_entity_poly.pdbx_strand_id
1 'polypeptide(L)'
;MTPKEIAAQYDAKVFETPEAAKVAGFVLTETMAPRNVWNKASAAQAIVTKLADKRTTGEATEIGLVIEPWSVTGCYLPAEPEPAAA
;
A
#
# COMPACT_ATOMS: atom_id res chain seq x y z
N MET A 1 11.64 10.52 8.20
CA MET A 1 10.52 10.06 7.37
C MET A 1 9.74 9.01 8.10
N THR A 2 8.47 9.30 8.35
CA THR A 2 7.47 8.37 8.87
C THR A 2 6.75 7.68 7.71
N PRO A 3 6.13 6.50 7.93
CA PRO A 3 5.32 5.83 6.92
C PRO A 3 4.22 6.71 6.32
N LYS A 4 3.65 7.62 7.11
CA LYS A 4 2.62 8.58 6.66
C LYS A 4 3.19 9.64 5.71
N GLU A 5 4.39 10.16 6.00
CA GLU A 5 5.07 11.10 5.10
C GLU A 5 5.45 10.44 3.77
N ILE A 6 5.91 9.19 3.82
CA ILE A 6 6.20 8.40 2.61
C ILE A 6 4.92 8.21 1.80
N ALA A 7 3.81 7.85 2.43
CA ALA A 7 2.54 7.73 1.71
C ALA A 7 2.15 9.04 1.01
N ALA A 8 2.25 10.18 1.71
CA ALA A 8 1.95 11.49 1.14
C ALA A 8 2.84 11.86 -0.04
N GLN A 9 4.14 11.51 0.00
CA GLN A 9 5.08 11.81 -1.09
C GLN A 9 4.72 11.07 -2.40
N TYR A 10 4.14 9.88 -2.29
CA TYR A 10 3.76 9.04 -3.43
C TYR A 10 2.27 9.18 -3.79
N ASP A 11 1.56 10.14 -3.19
CA ASP A 11 0.12 10.32 -3.35
C ASP A 11 -0.66 9.03 -3.00
N ALA A 12 -0.14 8.27 -2.03
CA ALA A 12 -0.72 7.02 -1.59
C ALA A 12 -1.71 7.25 -0.45
N LYS A 13 -2.88 6.62 -0.56
CA LYS A 13 -3.95 6.70 0.44
C LYS A 13 -3.56 5.93 1.70
N VAL A 14 -3.65 6.58 2.86
CA VAL A 14 -3.34 5.94 4.14
C VAL A 14 -4.61 5.38 4.77
N PHE A 15 -4.57 4.10 5.12
CA PHE A 15 -5.63 3.42 5.85
C PHE A 15 -5.12 2.96 7.22
N GLU A 16 -5.98 3.00 8.22
CA GLU A 16 -5.65 2.53 9.58
C GLU A 16 -5.95 1.04 9.76
N THR A 17 -6.86 0.49 8.95
CA THR A 17 -7.23 -0.92 8.97
C THR A 17 -7.33 -1.50 7.55
N PRO A 18 -7.06 -2.81 7.37
CA PRO A 18 -7.21 -3.48 6.09
C PRO A 18 -8.67 -3.49 5.61
N GLU A 19 -9.63 -3.46 6.52
CA GLU A 19 -11.06 -3.38 6.21
C GLU A 19 -11.42 -2.06 5.54
N ALA A 20 -10.89 -0.93 6.00
CA ALA A 20 -11.12 0.38 5.39
C ALA A 20 -10.59 0.42 3.94
N ALA A 21 -9.44 -0.20 3.68
CA ALA A 21 -8.90 -0.33 2.32
C ALA A 21 -9.82 -1.16 1.42
N LYS A 22 -10.32 -2.32 1.91
CA LYS A 22 -11.25 -3.16 1.15
C LYS A 22 -12.59 -2.46 0.86
N VAL A 23 -13.15 -1.74 1.83
CA VAL A 23 -14.38 -0.96 1.65
C VAL A 23 -14.19 0.15 0.60
N ALA A 24 -13.00 0.73 0.53
CA ALA A 24 -12.64 1.70 -0.50
C ALA A 24 -12.34 1.07 -1.88
N GLY A 25 -12.45 -0.25 -2.04
CA GLY A 25 -12.20 -0.97 -3.30
C GLY A 25 -10.73 -1.30 -3.56
N PHE A 26 -9.83 -1.09 -2.58
CA PHE A 26 -8.41 -1.41 -2.75
C PHE A 26 -8.15 -2.90 -2.50
N VAL A 27 -7.32 -3.48 -3.36
CA VAL A 27 -6.81 -4.84 -3.22
C VAL A 27 -5.57 -4.80 -2.33
N LEU A 28 -5.61 -5.54 -1.22
CA LEU A 28 -4.47 -5.70 -0.32
C LEU A 28 -3.40 -6.59 -0.96
N THR A 29 -2.13 -6.26 -0.74
CA THR A 29 -0.97 -6.97 -1.31
C THR A 29 -0.03 -7.48 -0.22
N GLU A 30 1.26 -7.18 -0.36
CA GLU A 30 2.29 -7.58 0.58
C GLU A 30 2.10 -6.88 1.92
N THR A 31 2.13 -7.67 2.99
CA THR A 31 2.18 -7.21 4.37
C THR A 31 3.60 -7.39 4.90
N MET A 32 4.19 -6.33 5.42
CA MET A 32 5.46 -6.39 6.16
C MET A 32 5.19 -6.12 7.63
N ALA A 33 5.71 -6.99 8.51
CA ALA A 33 5.63 -6.84 9.97
C ALA A 33 7.03 -6.56 10.56
N PRO A 34 7.55 -5.32 10.42
CA PRO A 34 8.87 -4.96 10.89
C PRO A 34 8.93 -4.88 12.43
N ARG A 35 10.01 -5.41 13.01
CA ARG A 35 10.22 -5.44 14.48
C ARG A 35 10.41 -4.07 15.12
N ASN A 36 10.91 -3.07 14.37
CA ASN A 36 11.26 -1.74 14.89
C ASN A 36 10.73 -0.63 13.97
N VAL A 37 10.51 0.57 14.53
CA VAL A 37 9.94 1.74 13.84
C VAL A 37 10.75 2.17 12.61
N TRP A 38 12.08 2.08 12.65
CA TRP A 38 12.94 2.38 11.49
C TRP A 38 12.66 1.44 10.31
N ASN A 39 12.51 0.14 10.60
CA ASN A 39 12.16 -0.87 9.60
C ASN A 39 10.74 -0.65 9.05
N LYS A 40 9.87 0.07 9.77
CA LYS A 40 8.51 0.40 9.32
C LYS A 40 8.49 1.45 8.23
N ALA A 41 9.31 2.49 8.34
CA ALA A 41 9.49 3.46 7.27
C ALA A 41 10.11 2.79 6.04
N SER A 42 11.13 1.94 6.22
CA SER A 42 11.72 1.17 5.12
C SER A 42 10.74 0.20 4.47
N ALA A 43 9.88 -0.45 5.25
CA ALA A 43 8.83 -1.33 4.74
C ALA A 43 7.79 -0.56 3.92
N ALA A 44 7.31 0.58 4.45
CA ALA A 44 6.39 1.46 3.73
C ALA A 44 7.01 1.96 2.42
N GLN A 45 8.28 2.36 2.45
CA GLN A 45 9.02 2.80 1.26
C GLN A 45 9.12 1.67 0.22
N ALA A 46 9.50 0.46 0.64
CA ALA A 46 9.64 -0.68 -0.26
C ALA A 46 8.31 -1.05 -0.93
N ILE A 47 7.22 -1.04 -0.14
CA ILE A 47 5.88 -1.32 -0.64
C ILE A 47 5.41 -0.22 -1.59
N VAL A 48 5.50 1.05 -1.19
CA VAL A 48 4.97 2.17 -1.99
C VAL A 48 5.73 2.31 -3.32
N THR A 49 7.04 2.07 -3.34
CA THR A 49 7.82 2.10 -4.58
C THR A 49 7.35 1.02 -5.56
N LYS A 50 7.08 -0.21 -5.08
CA LYS A 50 6.51 -1.28 -5.92
C LYS A 50 5.11 -0.94 -6.44
N LEU A 51 4.28 -0.34 -5.59
CA LEU A 51 2.93 0.07 -5.96
C LEU A 51 2.94 1.24 -6.96
N ALA A 52 3.85 2.19 -6.78
CA ALA A 52 4.05 3.30 -7.71
C ALA A 52 4.51 2.79 -9.09
N ASP A 53 5.39 1.78 -9.12
CA ASP A 53 5.79 1.11 -10.36
C ASP A 53 4.56 0.48 -11.06
N LYS A 54 3.72 -0.27 -10.32
CA LYS A 54 2.44 -0.81 -10.82
C LYS A 54 1.47 0.28 -11.32
N ARG A 55 1.46 1.45 -10.69
CA ARG A 55 0.67 2.60 -11.15
C ARG A 55 1.23 3.15 -12.47
N THR A 56 2.55 3.23 -12.59
CA THR A 56 3.24 3.67 -13.80
C THR A 56 3.09 2.69 -14.96
N THR A 57 3.05 1.37 -14.70
CA THR A 57 2.78 0.34 -15.73
C THR A 57 1.32 0.31 -16.18
N GLY A 58 0.42 0.98 -15.44
CA GLY A 58 -1.01 1.01 -15.73
C GLY A 58 -1.81 -0.12 -15.06
N GLU A 59 -1.19 -0.97 -14.24
CA GLU A 59 -1.89 -2.03 -13.50
C GLU A 59 -2.76 -1.47 -12.35
N ALA A 60 -2.40 -0.31 -11.80
CA ALA A 60 -3.09 0.33 -10.69
C ALA A 60 -3.49 1.79 -11.01
N THR A 61 -4.74 2.17 -10.72
CA THR A 61 -5.19 3.57 -10.80
C THR A 61 -4.76 4.37 -9.58
N GLU A 62 -4.95 3.78 -8.39
CA GLU A 62 -4.61 4.39 -7.10
C GLU A 62 -3.77 3.43 -6.28
N ILE A 63 -2.95 3.98 -5.40
CA ILE A 63 -2.12 3.21 -4.48
C ILE A 63 -2.38 3.65 -3.05
N GLY A 64 -2.12 2.77 -2.10
CA GLY A 64 -2.37 3.02 -0.70
C GLY A 64 -1.53 2.16 0.22
N LEU A 65 -1.48 2.57 1.47
CA LEU A 65 -0.78 1.89 2.55
C LEU A 65 -1.70 1.76 3.75
N VAL A 66 -1.90 0.54 4.21
CA VAL A 66 -2.50 0.25 5.51
C VAL A 66 -1.37 0.28 6.55
N ILE A 67 -1.48 1.17 7.53
CA ILE A 67 -0.48 1.33 8.57
C ILE A 67 -1.09 0.89 9.90
N GLU A 68 -0.84 -0.35 10.27
CA GLU A 68 -1.23 -0.92 11.55
C GLU A 68 -0.12 -0.72 12.60
N PRO A 69 -0.35 -0.96 13.91
CA PRO A 69 0.65 -0.70 14.95
C PRO A 69 2.01 -1.40 14.69
N TRP A 70 1.98 -2.66 14.26
CA TRP A 70 3.16 -3.52 14.08
C TRP A 70 3.37 -4.03 12.65
N SER A 71 2.50 -3.60 11.72
CA SER A 71 2.49 -4.03 10.32
C SER A 71 2.26 -2.85 9.38
N VAL A 72 2.73 -3.01 8.15
CA VAL A 72 2.44 -2.13 7.03
C VAL A 72 2.03 -3.01 5.86
N THR A 73 0.87 -2.75 5.30
CA THR A 73 0.32 -3.53 4.18
C THR A 73 0.13 -2.63 2.98
N GLY A 74 0.61 -3.07 1.82
CA GLY A 74 0.33 -2.41 0.56
C GLY A 74 -1.10 -2.62 0.12
N CYS A 75 -1.68 -1.63 -0.53
CA CYS A 75 -2.95 -1.80 -1.22
C CYS A 75 -2.99 -0.97 -2.50
N TYR A 76 -3.70 -1.43 -3.51
CA TYR A 76 -3.86 -0.67 -4.76
C TYR A 76 -5.26 -0.85 -5.33
N LEU A 77 -5.72 0.16 -6.04
CA LEU A 77 -6.93 0.10 -6.84
C LEU A 77 -6.52 -0.36 -8.25
N PRO A 78 -6.93 -1.54 -8.72
CA PRO A 78 -6.60 -2.00 -10.07
C PRO A 78 -7.27 -1.13 -11.14
N ALA A 79 -6.56 -0.84 -12.24
CA ALA A 79 -7.08 0.06 -13.29
C ALA A 79 -8.08 -0.58 -14.24
N GLU A 80 -7.92 -1.88 -14.48
CA GLU A 80 -8.95 -2.75 -15.01
C GLU A 80 -9.23 -3.80 -13.94
N PRO A 81 -10.49 -4.25 -13.75
CA PRO A 81 -10.78 -5.42 -12.93
C PRO A 81 -10.22 -6.65 -13.65
N GLU A 82 -8.89 -6.81 -13.64
CA GLU A 82 -8.25 -7.93 -14.29
C GLU A 82 -8.62 -9.18 -13.48
N PRO A 83 -9.20 -10.20 -14.14
CA PRO A 83 -9.99 -11.23 -13.50
C PRO A 83 -9.09 -12.03 -12.57
N ALA A 84 -9.58 -12.26 -11.35
CA ALA A 84 -9.00 -13.24 -10.44
C ALA A 84 -8.73 -14.53 -11.22
N ALA A 85 -7.45 -14.89 -11.32
CA ALA A 85 -7.01 -16.10 -11.99
C ALA A 85 -7.75 -17.33 -11.42
N ALA A 86 -8.30 -18.12 -12.33
CA ALA A 86 -9.09 -19.34 -12.10
C ALA A 86 -8.27 -20.52 -11.58
#